data_AF-A0A962H8L3-F1
#
_entry.id   AF-A0A962H8L3-F1
#
_cell.length_a   1.000
_cell.length_b   1.000
_cell.length_c   1.000
_cell.angle_alpha   90.00
_cell.angle_beta   90.00
_cell.angle_gamma   90.00
#
_symmetry.space_group_name_H-M   'P 1'
#
loop_
_entity.id
_entity.type
_entity.pdbx_description
1 polymer ?
#
loop_
_entity_poly.entity_id
_entity_poly.type
_entity_poly.pdbx_seq_one_letter_code
_entity_poly.pdbx_strand_id
1 'polypeptide(L)'
;RPLLALLPGSRRAEVARLAEPMVAAGSGLLREHPSWQLGLPVANPGCDALLAPQLSANPALRTLDGRATELLAAADLAIVASGTATLEAALVGVPMLVAYRLSPLTYWLVQRFKLLKSRWFSLPNALAGRELVPELAQDAVTGEGLLKALTGLASDPKAQQRQREGFAVLREQLGGNAADRAARAVLAACTQ
;
A
#
# COMPACT_ATOMS: atom_id res chain seq x y z
N ARG A 1 16.32 13.54 -4.18
CA ARG A 1 15.12 13.68 -5.04
C ARG A 1 14.04 12.84 -4.40
N PRO A 2 12.84 13.38 -4.10
CA PRO A 2 11.81 12.64 -3.40
C PRO A 2 11.34 11.43 -4.21
N LEU A 3 10.93 10.37 -3.52
CA LEU A 3 10.57 9.07 -4.12
C LEU A 3 9.16 8.66 -3.70
N LEU A 4 8.34 8.35 -4.70
CA LEU A 4 7.03 7.74 -4.54
C LEU A 4 7.12 6.24 -4.86
N ALA A 5 6.78 5.41 -3.87
CA ALA A 5 6.68 3.97 -4.06
C ALA A 5 5.26 3.56 -4.48
N LEU A 6 5.14 2.79 -5.56
CA LEU A 6 3.88 2.26 -6.07
C LEU A 6 3.89 0.74 -5.89
N LEU A 7 3.09 0.22 -4.96
CA LEU A 7 3.03 -1.21 -4.64
C LEU A 7 1.65 -1.76 -5.04
N PRO A 8 1.45 -2.19 -6.31
CA PRO A 8 0.15 -2.63 -6.82
C PRO A 8 -0.29 -4.02 -6.35
N GLY A 9 0.50 -4.68 -5.50
CA GLY A 9 0.25 -6.02 -4.99
C GLY A 9 1.17 -7.07 -5.60
N SER A 10 1.20 -8.26 -4.98
CA SER A 10 2.06 -9.37 -5.42
C SER A 10 1.36 -10.31 -6.39
N ARG A 11 0.01 -10.30 -6.40
CA ARG A 11 -0.78 -11.18 -7.26
C ARG A 11 -1.04 -10.51 -8.59
N ARG A 12 -0.90 -11.26 -9.68
CA ARG A 12 -1.20 -10.80 -11.06
C ARG A 12 -2.53 -10.06 -11.19
N ALA A 13 -3.56 -10.55 -10.50
CA ALA A 13 -4.89 -9.95 -10.51
C ALA A 13 -4.94 -8.58 -9.83
N GLU A 14 -4.15 -8.35 -8.78
CA GLU A 14 -4.02 -7.05 -8.09
C GLU A 14 -3.27 -6.08 -9.01
N VAL A 15 -2.13 -6.52 -9.56
CA VAL A 15 -1.34 -5.73 -10.52
C VAL A 15 -2.19 -5.29 -11.70
N ALA A 16 -2.97 -6.19 -12.30
CA ALA A 16 -3.85 -5.88 -13.43
C ALA A 16 -4.92 -4.82 -13.11
N ARG A 17 -5.32 -4.66 -11.85
CA ARG A 17 -6.37 -3.71 -11.43
C ARG A 17 -5.83 -2.41 -10.84
N LEU A 18 -4.62 -2.43 -10.29
CA LEU A 18 -4.07 -1.35 -9.48
C LEU A 18 -2.85 -0.66 -10.12
N ALA A 19 -2.10 -1.33 -10.98
CA ALA A 19 -0.88 -0.74 -11.56
C ALA A 19 -1.18 0.49 -12.43
N GLU A 20 -2.18 0.40 -13.32
CA GLU A 20 -2.59 1.51 -14.17
C GLU A 20 -3.00 2.76 -13.35
N PRO A 21 -3.97 2.69 -12.41
CA PRO A 21 -4.39 3.88 -11.69
C PRO A 21 -3.29 4.43 -10.77
N MET A 22 -2.43 3.57 -10.21
CA MET A 22 -1.27 4.01 -9.41
C MET A 22 -0.23 4.75 -10.26
N VAL A 23 0.11 4.23 -11.44
CA VAL A 23 1.06 4.90 -12.35
C VAL A 23 0.45 6.18 -12.90
N ALA A 24 -0.85 6.21 -13.23
CA ALA A 24 -1.54 7.44 -13.64
C ALA A 24 -1.47 8.53 -12.56
N ALA A 25 -1.67 8.17 -11.29
CA ALA A 25 -1.52 9.10 -10.17
C ALA A 25 -0.08 9.61 -10.01
N GLY A 26 0.91 8.70 -10.07
CA GLY A 26 2.32 9.09 -10.04
C GLY A 26 2.72 10.01 -11.20
N SER A 27 2.16 9.76 -12.39
CA SER A 27 2.34 10.62 -13.57
C SER A 27 1.76 12.01 -13.37
N GLY A 28 0.57 12.08 -12.74
CA GLY A 28 -0.03 13.33 -12.30
C GLY A 28 0.88 14.11 -11.37
N LEU A 29 1.43 13.43 -10.34
CA LEU A 29 2.37 14.04 -9.40
C LEU A 29 3.61 14.59 -10.11
N LEU A 30 4.18 13.85 -11.07
CA LEU A 30 5.35 14.32 -11.81
C LEU A 30 5.10 15.57 -12.66
N ARG A 31 3.86 15.75 -13.17
CA ARG A 31 3.49 16.97 -13.91
C ARG A 31 3.49 18.20 -13.01
N GLU A 32 3.05 18.04 -11.76
CA GLU A 32 3.01 19.12 -10.77
C GLU A 32 4.37 19.32 -10.07
N HIS A 33 5.12 18.23 -9.88
CA HIS A 33 6.39 18.20 -9.18
C HIS A 33 7.43 17.33 -9.90
N PRO A 34 8.12 17.87 -10.92
CA PRO A 34 9.04 17.12 -11.78
C PRO A 34 10.29 16.54 -11.08
N SER A 35 10.55 16.93 -9.83
CA SER A 35 11.71 16.45 -9.05
C SER A 35 11.50 15.07 -8.41
N TRP A 36 10.25 14.57 -8.40
CA TRP A 36 9.91 13.26 -7.86
C TRP A 36 10.39 12.12 -8.75
N GLN A 37 10.54 10.96 -8.15
CA GLN A 37 10.84 9.70 -8.81
C GLN A 37 9.74 8.68 -8.50
N LEU A 38 9.49 7.75 -9.42
CA LEU A 38 8.51 6.70 -9.24
C LEU A 38 9.22 5.35 -9.20
N GLY A 39 9.00 4.58 -8.13
CA GLY A 39 9.49 3.20 -8.00
C GLY A 39 8.33 2.22 -7.93
N LEU A 40 8.44 1.09 -8.63
CA LEU A 40 7.45 0.01 -8.60
C LEU A 40 8.16 -1.35 -8.47
N PRO A 41 7.97 -2.10 -7.38
CA PRO A 41 8.57 -3.42 -7.23
C PRO A 41 7.72 -4.45 -7.99
N VAL A 42 8.38 -5.29 -8.76
CA VAL A 42 7.78 -6.41 -9.50
C VAL A 42 8.02 -7.67 -8.69
N ALA A 43 6.99 -8.14 -7.99
CA ALA A 43 7.10 -9.31 -7.13
C ALA A 43 7.06 -10.66 -7.88
N ASN A 44 6.59 -10.66 -9.13
CA ASN A 44 6.42 -11.86 -9.94
C ASN A 44 6.76 -11.56 -11.41
N PRO A 45 7.65 -12.34 -12.06
CA PRO A 45 7.96 -12.20 -13.49
C PRO A 45 6.74 -12.27 -14.42
N GLY A 46 5.66 -12.95 -14.00
CA GLY A 46 4.40 -13.02 -14.74
C GLY A 46 3.63 -11.70 -14.84
N CYS A 47 4.12 -10.62 -14.23
CA CYS A 47 3.52 -9.29 -14.26
C CYS A 47 4.14 -8.35 -15.31
N ASP A 48 5.27 -8.71 -15.93
CA ASP A 48 5.99 -7.83 -16.86
C ASP A 48 5.11 -7.33 -18.01
N ALA A 49 4.33 -8.23 -18.62
CA ALA A 49 3.40 -7.90 -19.70
C ALA A 49 2.28 -6.93 -19.25
N LEU A 50 1.89 -6.96 -17.97
CA LEU A 50 0.88 -6.04 -17.42
C LEU A 50 1.47 -4.65 -17.16
N LEU A 51 2.77 -4.57 -16.88
CA LEU A 51 3.47 -3.32 -16.58
C LEU A 51 4.06 -2.67 -17.83
N ALA A 52 4.31 -3.43 -18.90
CA ALA A 52 4.92 -2.94 -20.13
C ALA A 52 4.23 -1.69 -20.74
N PRO A 53 2.88 -1.60 -20.80
CA PRO A 53 2.22 -0.38 -21.27
C PRO A 53 2.54 0.83 -20.39
N GLN A 54 2.68 0.61 -19.08
CA GLN A 54 2.83 1.69 -18.10
C GLN A 54 4.27 2.21 -18.08
N LEU A 55 5.23 1.30 -18.27
CA LEU A 55 6.64 1.64 -18.46
C LEU A 55 6.85 2.41 -19.78
N SER A 56 6.17 2.00 -20.84
CA SER A 56 6.25 2.66 -22.15
C SER A 56 5.66 4.07 -22.10
N ALA A 57 4.56 4.25 -21.36
CA ALA A 57 3.91 5.54 -21.19
C ALA A 57 4.62 6.45 -20.16
N ASN A 58 5.52 5.92 -19.32
CA ASN A 58 6.14 6.67 -18.24
C ASN A 58 7.65 6.42 -18.08
N PRO A 59 8.51 7.20 -18.77
CA PRO A 59 9.95 7.00 -18.73
C PRO A 59 10.59 7.28 -17.36
N ALA A 60 9.88 7.97 -16.46
CA ALA A 60 10.31 8.24 -15.09
C ALA A 60 10.03 7.07 -14.12
N LEU A 61 9.22 6.09 -14.53
CA LEU A 61 8.92 4.90 -13.74
C LEU A 61 10.10 3.93 -13.76
N ARG A 62 10.60 3.57 -12.57
CA ARG A 62 11.64 2.55 -12.40
C ARG A 62 11.04 1.30 -11.77
N THR A 63 11.22 0.16 -12.43
CA THR A 63 10.89 -1.14 -11.84
C THR A 63 12.06 -1.70 -11.06
N LEU A 64 11.75 -2.42 -9.98
CA LEU A 64 12.71 -3.18 -9.21
C LEU A 64 12.28 -4.65 -9.20
N ASP A 65 13.22 -5.57 -9.44
CA ASP A 65 12.96 -7.00 -9.31
C ASP A 65 12.93 -7.37 -7.82
N GLY A 66 11.73 -7.66 -7.32
CA GLY A 66 11.48 -7.74 -5.88
C GLY A 66 11.81 -6.44 -5.15
N ARG A 67 12.27 -6.54 -3.90
CA ARG A 67 12.76 -5.42 -3.08
C ARG A 67 11.72 -4.36 -2.69
N ALA A 68 10.50 -4.79 -2.43
CA ALA A 68 9.44 -3.90 -1.98
C ALA A 68 9.80 -3.19 -0.66
N THR A 69 10.44 -3.90 0.27
CA THR A 69 10.83 -3.36 1.57
C THR A 69 11.92 -2.29 1.44
N GLU A 70 12.93 -2.51 0.62
CA GLU A 70 14.01 -1.55 0.36
C GLU A 70 13.48 -0.31 -0.36
N LEU A 71 12.56 -0.51 -1.31
CA LEU A 71 11.88 0.61 -1.96
C LEU A 71 11.09 1.44 -0.95
N LEU A 72 10.32 0.79 -0.08
CA LEU A 72 9.58 1.48 1.00
C LEU A 72 10.55 2.23 1.91
N ALA A 73 11.64 1.61 2.37
CA ALA A 73 12.63 2.25 3.24
C ALA A 73 13.27 3.51 2.64
N ALA A 74 13.36 3.58 1.30
CA ALA A 74 13.90 4.73 0.58
C ALA A 74 12.82 5.77 0.18
N ALA A 75 11.54 5.46 0.35
CA ALA A 75 10.45 6.29 -0.16
C ALA A 75 10.00 7.37 0.82
N ASP A 76 9.62 8.53 0.27
CA ASP A 76 9.02 9.63 1.03
C ASP A 76 7.51 9.44 1.20
N LEU A 77 6.86 8.86 0.19
CA LEU A 77 5.44 8.52 0.17
C LEU A 77 5.23 7.17 -0.52
N ALA A 78 4.13 6.48 -0.19
CA ALA A 78 3.75 5.25 -0.87
C ALA A 78 2.24 5.17 -1.22
N ILE A 79 1.94 4.55 -2.36
CA ILE A 79 0.61 4.03 -2.68
C ILE A 79 0.69 2.52 -2.60
N VAL A 80 -0.09 1.92 -1.70
CA VAL A 80 0.04 0.49 -1.37
C VAL A 80 -1.28 -0.23 -1.58
N ALA A 81 -1.26 -1.36 -2.28
CA ALA A 81 -2.41 -2.25 -2.35
C ALA A 81 -2.76 -2.78 -0.96
N SER A 82 -4.05 -2.86 -0.64
CA SER A 82 -4.49 -3.47 0.63
C SER A 82 -3.99 -4.91 0.75
N GLY A 83 -3.27 -5.20 1.84
CA GLY A 83 -2.55 -6.45 2.07
C GLY A 83 -1.46 -6.30 3.12
N THR A 84 -0.57 -7.29 3.24
CA THR A 84 0.54 -7.29 4.22
C THR A 84 1.53 -6.15 3.99
N ALA A 85 1.69 -5.72 2.74
CA ALA A 85 2.54 -4.58 2.36
C ALA A 85 2.12 -3.27 3.07
N THR A 86 0.84 -3.11 3.43
CA THR A 86 0.38 -1.94 4.21
C THR A 86 0.96 -1.95 5.62
N LEU A 87 1.06 -3.12 6.25
CA LEU A 87 1.65 -3.23 7.57
C LEU A 87 3.16 -3.08 7.49
N GLU A 88 3.82 -3.67 6.49
CA GLU A 88 5.26 -3.48 6.27
C GLU A 88 5.61 -2.00 6.06
N ALA A 89 4.86 -1.27 5.23
CA ALA A 89 5.05 0.17 5.04
C ALA A 89 4.87 0.98 6.33
N ALA A 90 3.85 0.64 7.14
CA ALA A 90 3.67 1.24 8.46
C ALA A 90 4.83 0.92 9.41
N LEU A 91 5.30 -0.33 9.44
CA LEU A 91 6.43 -0.74 10.26
C LEU A 91 7.77 -0.13 9.81
N VAL A 92 7.91 0.22 8.54
CA VAL A 92 9.04 1.05 8.06
C VAL A 92 8.84 2.51 8.47
N GLY A 93 7.59 3.00 8.50
CA GLY A 93 7.24 4.36 8.90
C GLY A 93 7.07 5.32 7.73
N VAL A 94 6.73 4.80 6.55
CA VAL A 94 6.54 5.58 5.33
C VAL A 94 5.09 6.07 5.28
N PRO A 95 4.84 7.39 5.20
CA PRO A 95 3.49 7.89 4.98
C PRO A 95 2.92 7.34 3.67
N MET A 96 1.67 6.89 3.72
CA MET A 96 1.06 6.19 2.61
C MET A 96 -0.44 6.43 2.48
N LEU A 97 -0.96 6.07 1.33
CA LEU A 97 -2.38 5.86 1.08
C LEU A 97 -2.60 4.44 0.55
N VAL A 98 -3.75 3.87 0.86
CA VAL A 98 -4.07 2.48 0.53
C VAL A 98 -5.11 2.42 -0.58
N ALA A 99 -4.85 1.59 -1.58
CA ALA A 99 -5.77 1.32 -2.67
C ALA A 99 -6.27 -0.13 -2.60
N TYR A 100 -7.57 -0.35 -2.77
CA TYR A 100 -8.13 -1.69 -2.77
C TYR A 100 -9.17 -1.88 -3.88
N ARG A 101 -8.98 -2.90 -4.72
CA ARG A 101 -9.93 -3.24 -5.79
C ARG A 101 -10.12 -4.74 -5.91
N LEU A 102 -11.34 -5.19 -5.62
CA LEU A 102 -11.74 -6.59 -5.77
C LEU A 102 -12.04 -6.90 -7.24
N SER A 103 -12.14 -8.19 -7.57
CA SER A 103 -12.76 -8.56 -8.84
C SER A 103 -14.23 -8.14 -8.82
N PRO A 104 -14.82 -7.70 -9.94
CA PRO A 104 -16.23 -7.27 -9.96
C PRO A 104 -17.20 -8.33 -9.45
N LEU A 105 -16.96 -9.62 -9.78
CA LEU A 105 -17.77 -10.74 -9.30
C LEU A 105 -17.62 -10.94 -7.79
N THR A 106 -16.39 -10.91 -7.28
CA THR A 106 -16.13 -11.01 -5.84
C THR A 106 -16.76 -9.85 -5.08
N TYR A 107 -16.62 -8.62 -5.61
CA TYR A 107 -17.23 -7.43 -5.01
C TYR A 107 -18.75 -7.53 -4.97
N TRP A 108 -19.37 -7.96 -6.07
CA TRP A 108 -20.81 -8.17 -6.14
C TRP A 108 -21.29 -9.21 -5.12
N LEU A 109 -20.62 -10.35 -5.00
CA LEU A 109 -20.94 -11.38 -3.99
C LEU A 109 -20.81 -10.84 -2.57
N VAL A 110 -19.71 -10.16 -2.28
CA VAL A 110 -19.43 -9.59 -0.97
C VAL A 110 -20.49 -8.57 -0.55
N GLN A 111 -20.91 -7.70 -1.47
CA GLN A 111 -22.01 -6.74 -1.25
C GLN A 111 -23.35 -7.47 -1.08
N ARG A 112 -23.64 -8.42 -1.97
CA ARG A 112 -24.91 -9.17 -2.01
C ARG A 112 -25.16 -10.01 -0.77
N PHE A 113 -24.10 -10.54 -0.17
CA PHE A 113 -24.15 -11.39 1.01
C PHE A 113 -23.67 -10.69 2.30
N LYS A 114 -23.39 -9.37 2.25
CA LYS A 114 -22.91 -8.56 3.39
C LYS A 114 -21.74 -9.21 4.13
N LEU A 115 -20.76 -9.71 3.37
CA LEU A 115 -19.65 -10.49 3.92
C LEU A 115 -18.53 -9.61 4.51
N LEU A 116 -18.52 -8.30 4.23
CA LEU A 116 -17.59 -7.36 4.84
C LEU A 116 -18.07 -6.97 6.24
N LYS A 117 -17.40 -7.54 7.25
CA LYS A 117 -17.59 -7.18 8.66
C LYS A 117 -16.62 -6.09 9.13
N SER A 118 -15.53 -5.87 8.40
CA SER A 118 -14.51 -4.87 8.75
C SER A 118 -14.87 -3.51 8.15
N ARG A 119 -14.76 -2.45 8.96
CA ARG A 119 -14.90 -1.05 8.54
C ARG A 119 -13.69 -0.55 7.74
N TRP A 120 -12.55 -1.23 7.87
CA TRP A 120 -11.27 -0.82 7.29
C TRP A 120 -10.75 -1.88 6.32
N PHE A 121 -10.19 -1.45 5.19
CA PHE A 121 -9.57 -2.31 4.19
C PHE A 121 -8.07 -2.51 4.45
N SER A 122 -7.42 -1.62 5.19
CA SER A 122 -5.99 -1.73 5.51
C SER A 122 -5.76 -2.24 6.93
N LEU A 123 -4.66 -2.98 7.12
CA LEU A 123 -4.24 -3.44 8.45
C LEU A 123 -3.94 -2.27 9.41
N PRO A 124 -3.25 -1.19 8.99
CA PRO A 124 -2.96 -0.07 9.89
C PRO A 124 -4.21 0.60 10.46
N ASN A 125 -5.24 0.83 9.64
CA ASN A 125 -6.49 1.42 10.12
C ASN A 125 -7.29 0.44 10.99
N ALA A 126 -7.32 -0.85 10.61
CA ALA A 126 -7.96 -1.88 11.40
C ALA A 126 -7.35 -2.01 12.80
N LEU A 127 -6.01 -2.02 12.89
CA LEU A 127 -5.29 -2.10 14.17
C LEU A 127 -5.40 -0.81 14.97
N ALA A 128 -5.37 0.35 14.31
CA ALA A 128 -5.52 1.65 14.98
C ALA A 128 -6.96 1.93 15.46
N GLY A 129 -7.96 1.20 14.94
CA GLY A 129 -9.39 1.42 15.22
C GLY A 129 -9.94 2.74 14.66
N ARG A 130 -9.15 3.47 13.86
CA ARG A 130 -9.48 4.77 13.27
C ARG A 130 -8.82 4.90 11.90
N GLU A 131 -9.23 5.91 11.15
CA GLU A 131 -8.52 6.27 9.93
C GLU A 131 -7.15 6.85 10.30
N LEU A 132 -6.10 6.06 10.08
CA LEU A 132 -4.71 6.45 10.21
C LEU A 132 -4.14 6.82 8.84
N VAL A 133 -4.44 6.03 7.81
CA VAL A 133 -4.08 6.28 6.42
C VAL A 133 -5.33 6.45 5.54
N PRO A 134 -5.30 7.31 4.52
CA PRO A 134 -6.40 7.40 3.54
C PRO A 134 -6.59 6.06 2.82
N GLU A 135 -7.84 5.62 2.67
CA GLU A 135 -8.21 4.40 1.94
C GLU A 135 -9.12 4.73 0.75
N LEU A 136 -8.74 4.27 -0.45
CA LEU A 136 -9.56 4.32 -1.64
C LEU A 136 -9.94 2.90 -2.04
N ALA A 137 -11.22 2.66 -2.26
CA ALA A 137 -11.75 1.35 -2.60
C ALA A 137 -12.62 1.37 -3.86
N GLN A 138 -12.53 0.29 -4.64
CA GLN A 138 -13.35 0.01 -5.81
C GLN A 138 -13.37 1.17 -6.83
N ASP A 139 -14.53 1.80 -7.03
CA ASP A 139 -14.73 2.85 -8.03
C ASP A 139 -13.98 4.14 -7.70
N ALA A 140 -13.56 4.33 -6.44
CA ALA A 140 -12.69 5.45 -6.06
C ALA A 140 -11.23 5.23 -6.50
N VAL A 141 -10.84 4.01 -6.87
CA VAL A 141 -9.47 3.70 -7.31
C VAL A 141 -9.29 4.05 -8.79
N THR A 142 -9.21 5.35 -9.05
CA THR A 142 -8.89 5.95 -10.35
C THR A 142 -7.58 6.74 -10.25
N GLY A 143 -6.95 7.01 -11.39
CA GLY A 143 -5.74 7.85 -11.42
C GLY A 143 -5.97 9.23 -10.79
N GLU A 144 -7.13 9.85 -11.05
CA GLU A 144 -7.51 11.14 -10.46
C GLU A 144 -7.81 11.05 -8.96
N GLY A 145 -8.52 10.01 -8.52
CA GLY A 145 -8.84 9.80 -7.11
C GLY A 145 -7.58 9.59 -6.27
N LEU A 146 -6.68 8.74 -6.76
CA LEU A 146 -5.38 8.49 -6.13
C LEU A 146 -4.49 9.73 -6.17
N LEU A 147 -4.46 10.47 -7.29
CA LEU A 147 -3.72 11.74 -7.37
C LEU A 147 -4.22 12.74 -6.34
N LYS A 148 -5.53 12.95 -6.23
CA LYS A 148 -6.11 13.88 -5.27
C LYS A 148 -5.72 13.53 -3.83
N ALA A 149 -5.81 12.25 -3.46
CA ALA A 149 -5.41 11.79 -2.13
C ALA A 149 -3.90 11.93 -1.90
N LEU A 150 -3.11 11.61 -2.92
CA LEU A 150 -1.65 11.72 -2.91
C LEU A 150 -1.20 13.17 -2.73
N THR A 151 -1.72 14.10 -3.53
CA THR A 151 -1.39 15.53 -3.45
C THR A 151 -1.79 16.09 -2.09
N GLY A 152 -2.97 15.72 -1.58
CA GLY A 152 -3.40 16.10 -0.23
C GLY A 152 -2.39 15.66 0.85
N LEU A 153 -1.95 14.40 0.82
CA LEU A 153 -0.96 13.88 1.76
C LEU A 153 0.44 14.51 1.55
N ALA A 154 0.86 14.70 0.30
CA ALA A 154 2.15 15.30 -0.05
C ALA A 154 2.26 16.75 0.43
N SER A 155 1.15 17.50 0.37
CA SER A 155 1.08 18.91 0.77
C SER A 155 0.84 19.16 2.26
N ASP A 156 0.53 18.12 3.05
CA ASP A 156 0.27 18.23 4.50
C ASP A 156 1.35 17.51 5.32
N PRO A 157 2.45 18.21 5.70
CA PRO A 157 3.46 17.65 6.59
C PRO A 157 2.89 17.19 7.94
N LYS A 158 1.81 17.80 8.44
CA LYS A 158 1.18 17.37 9.69
C LYS A 158 0.43 16.06 9.49
N ALA A 159 -0.19 15.82 8.34
CA ALA A 159 -0.79 14.51 8.03
C ALA A 159 0.25 13.41 7.98
N GLN A 160 1.39 13.65 7.31
CA GLN A 160 2.49 12.70 7.27
C GLN A 160 3.04 12.41 8.67
N GLN A 161 3.21 13.45 9.49
CA GLN A 161 3.67 13.29 10.87
C GLN A 161 2.67 12.48 11.72
N ARG A 162 1.37 12.77 11.63
CA ARG A 162 0.31 11.98 12.32
C ARG A 162 0.34 10.50 11.91
N GLN A 163 0.62 10.20 10.64
CA GLN A 163 0.80 8.83 10.19
C GLN A 163 2.01 8.18 10.85
N ARG A 164 3.18 8.83 10.80
CA ARG A 164 4.43 8.33 11.41
C ARG A 164 4.26 8.05 12.91
N GLU A 165 3.61 8.95 13.64
CA GLU A 165 3.31 8.77 15.07
C GLU A 165 2.37 7.58 15.31
N GLY A 166 1.29 7.46 14.54
CA GLY A 166 0.40 6.30 14.64
C GLY A 166 1.10 4.99 14.29
N PHE A 167 2.00 5.00 13.30
CA PHE A 167 2.82 3.84 12.94
C PHE A 167 3.80 3.45 14.05
N ALA A 168 4.39 4.42 14.76
CA ALA A 168 5.24 4.14 15.91
C ALA A 168 4.45 3.41 17.02
N VAL A 169 3.23 3.88 17.32
CA VAL A 169 2.33 3.20 18.28
C VAL A 169 2.00 1.78 17.82
N LEU A 170 1.66 1.58 16.54
CA LEU A 170 1.39 0.24 16.00
C LEU A 170 2.60 -0.69 16.12
N ARG A 171 3.82 -0.17 15.89
CA ARG A 171 5.07 -0.93 16.00
C ARG A 171 5.31 -1.40 17.43
N GLU A 172 5.07 -0.53 18.41
CA GLU A 172 5.16 -0.86 19.84
C GLU A 172 4.12 -1.91 20.22
N GLN A 173 2.87 -1.74 19.81
CA GLN A 173 1.78 -2.68 20.09
C GLN A 173 2.03 -4.07 19.52
N LEU A 174 2.55 -4.13 18.29
CA LEU A 174 2.81 -5.42 17.65
C LEU A 174 3.96 -6.16 18.31
N GLY A 175 4.90 -5.43 18.93
CA GLY A 175 6.01 -5.95 19.72
C GLY A 175 6.90 -6.94 18.94
N GLY A 176 8.21 -6.71 18.87
CA GLY A 176 9.13 -7.71 18.30
C GLY A 176 9.00 -9.11 18.94
N ASN A 177 9.63 -10.13 18.36
CA ASN A 177 9.69 -11.52 18.88
C ASN A 177 8.36 -12.30 18.82
N ALA A 178 7.57 -12.11 17.75
CA ALA A 178 6.34 -12.89 17.52
C ALA A 178 6.62 -14.41 17.52
N ALA A 179 7.76 -14.84 16.96
CA ALA A 179 8.20 -16.22 16.95
C ALA A 179 8.41 -16.77 18.38
N ASP A 180 9.12 -16.05 19.25
CA ASP A 180 9.35 -16.48 20.63
C ASP A 180 8.07 -16.48 21.47
N ARG A 181 7.14 -15.56 21.21
CA ARG A 181 5.82 -15.56 21.85
C ARG A 181 4.99 -16.77 21.40
N ALA A 182 5.00 -17.09 20.10
CA ALA A 182 4.33 -18.27 19.58
C ALA A 182 4.94 -19.56 20.13
N ALA A 183 6.27 -19.67 20.15
CA ALA A 183 6.97 -20.82 20.71
C ALA A 183 6.64 -21.02 22.20
N ARG A 184 6.66 -19.95 23.01
CA ARG A 184 6.24 -20.02 24.41
C ARG A 184 4.79 -20.44 24.60
N ALA A 185 3.88 -19.94 23.77
CA ALA A 185 2.47 -20.31 23.83
C ALA A 185 2.25 -21.79 23.49
N VAL A 186 2.94 -22.30 22.46
CA VAL A 186 2.89 -23.73 22.10
C VAL A 186 3.47 -24.60 23.22
N LEU A 187 4.62 -24.24 23.77
CA LEU A 187 5.24 -24.96 24.88
C LEU A 187 4.31 -25.02 26.10
N ALA A 188 3.67 -23.90 26.46
CA ALA A 188 2.74 -23.83 27.58
C ALA A 188 1.50 -24.73 27.37
N ALA A 189 1.00 -24.83 26.13
CA ALA A 189 -0.14 -25.67 25.78
C ALA A 189 0.20 -27.17 25.77
N CYS A 190 1.46 -27.54 25.52
CA CYS A 190 1.93 -28.93 25.57
C CYS A 190 2.26 -29.42 26.99
N THR A 191 2.36 -28.52 27.96
CA THR A 191 2.60 -28.84 29.38
C THR A 191 1.33 -28.91 30.23
N GLN A 192 0.15 -28.81 29.62
CA GLN A 192 -1.16 -29.11 30.23
C GLN A 192 -1.60 -30.53 29.86
#